data_AF-A0AAQ3LAF7-F1
#
_entry.id   AF-A0AAQ3LAF7-F1
#
_cell.length_a   1.000
_cell.length_b   1.000
_cell.length_c   1.000
_cell.angle_alpha   90.00
_cell.angle_beta   90.00
_cell.angle_gamma   90.00
#
_symmetry.space_group_name_H-M   'P 1'
#
loop_
_entity.id
_entity.type
_entity.pdbx_description
1 polymer ?
#
loop_
_entity_poly.entity_id
_entity_poly.type
_entity_poly.pdbx_seq_one_letter_code
_entity_poly.pdbx_strand_id
1 'polypeptide(L)'
;MSIYKKTLTYTSGALLFCATALQAQLSITNGDFEAQVVPQPPGYDENVADWFQSQTSSFYEYVYNQPSVGDNNRLMFENTADHPNYVYQSMGTVTAGEVASGSIQFFADAIKRSDRDFGAIEFELFSGTFATPGNGNPLTGLSSLGTYTVPANTFTTDPGFAEAPIITSAFDISSLSAGTEVWLQLTAPIAGGGVNPGIDNISFSVIPEPSTYAFLGGLLAFALVMIRRRK
;
A
#
# COMPACT_ATOMS: atom_id res chain seq x y z
N MET A 1 -45.12 -15.05 -58.49
CA MET A 1 -44.85 -13.80 -57.75
C MET A 1 -44.08 -14.19 -56.49
N SER A 2 -42.74 -14.14 -56.56
CA SER A 2 -41.84 -14.69 -55.53
C SER A 2 -41.29 -13.55 -54.66
N ILE A 3 -41.55 -13.62 -53.36
CA ILE A 3 -41.14 -12.62 -52.37
C ILE A 3 -39.76 -13.04 -51.84
N TYR A 4 -38.71 -12.36 -52.29
CA TYR A 4 -37.35 -12.55 -51.78
C TYR A 4 -37.23 -12.00 -50.35
N LYS A 5 -37.07 -12.89 -49.37
CA LYS A 5 -36.64 -12.55 -48.00
C LYS A 5 -35.16 -12.19 -48.03
N LYS A 6 -34.84 -10.90 -47.82
CA LYS A 6 -33.48 -10.41 -47.61
C LYS A 6 -33.07 -10.69 -46.16
N THR A 7 -32.24 -11.71 -45.96
CA THR A 7 -31.61 -11.99 -44.66
C THR A 7 -30.47 -10.98 -44.46
N LEU A 8 -30.62 -10.06 -43.51
CA LEU A 8 -29.58 -9.10 -43.11
C LEU A 8 -28.67 -9.78 -42.08
N THR A 9 -27.49 -10.22 -42.50
CA THR A 9 -26.46 -10.73 -41.60
C THR A 9 -25.71 -9.54 -41.00
N TYR A 10 -25.95 -9.25 -39.71
CA TYR A 10 -25.16 -8.26 -38.97
C TYR A 10 -23.84 -8.91 -38.56
N THR A 11 -22.75 -8.54 -39.23
CA THR A 11 -21.40 -8.83 -38.78
C THR A 11 -21.09 -7.94 -37.58
N SER A 12 -21.19 -8.51 -36.38
CA SER A 12 -20.70 -7.90 -35.15
C SER A 12 -19.18 -7.77 -35.24
N GLY A 13 -18.70 -6.58 -35.63
CA GLY A 13 -17.29 -6.23 -35.55
C GLY A 13 -16.88 -6.16 -34.08
N ALA A 14 -16.20 -7.21 -33.59
CA ALA A 14 -15.52 -7.16 -32.31
C ALA A 14 -14.38 -6.14 -32.42
N LEU A 15 -14.55 -4.98 -31.79
CA LEU A 15 -13.49 -3.97 -31.68
C LEU A 15 -12.37 -4.52 -30.81
N LEU A 16 -11.24 -4.76 -31.45
CA LEU A 16 -9.95 -5.07 -30.86
C LEU A 16 -9.37 -3.78 -30.27
N PHE A 17 -9.27 -3.70 -28.95
CA PHE A 17 -8.49 -2.70 -28.19
C PHE A 17 -8.02 -3.44 -26.93
N CYS A 18 -6.80 -3.34 -26.42
CA CYS A 18 -5.72 -2.39 -26.62
C CYS A 18 -4.42 -3.12 -26.24
N ALA A 19 -3.31 -2.88 -26.93
CA ALA A 19 -1.99 -3.31 -26.45
C ALA A 19 -1.61 -2.42 -25.27
N THR A 20 -1.94 -2.83 -24.04
CA THR A 20 -1.44 -2.19 -22.84
C THR A 20 0.05 -2.53 -22.73
N ALA A 21 0.92 -1.54 -22.89
CA ALA A 21 2.28 -1.66 -22.39
C ALA A 21 2.18 -2.05 -20.91
N LEU A 22 2.89 -3.11 -20.50
CA LEU A 22 3.11 -3.38 -19.08
C LEU A 22 3.93 -2.20 -18.52
N GLN A 23 3.27 -1.11 -18.15
CA GLN A 23 3.85 -0.21 -17.17
C GLN A 23 3.86 -0.96 -15.84
N ALA A 24 4.99 -0.90 -15.14
CA ALA A 24 5.07 -1.42 -13.78
C ALA A 24 3.99 -0.71 -12.96
N GLN A 25 3.00 -1.49 -12.53
CA GLN A 25 1.96 -1.04 -11.63
C GLN A 25 2.58 -0.80 -10.26
N LEU A 26 1.96 0.06 -9.45
CA LEU A 26 2.36 0.15 -8.05
C LEU A 26 2.28 -1.25 -7.39
N SER A 27 3.22 -1.55 -6.51
CA SER A 27 3.24 -2.80 -5.74
C SER A 27 4.03 -2.61 -4.44
N ILE A 28 3.63 -3.33 -3.38
CA ILE A 28 4.47 -3.49 -2.18
C ILE A 28 5.13 -4.85 -2.28
N THR A 29 6.46 -4.89 -2.17
CA THR A 29 7.21 -6.16 -2.20
C THR A 29 7.49 -6.57 -0.75
N ASN A 30 7.25 -7.84 -0.42
CA ASN A 30 7.46 -8.36 0.94
C ASN A 30 6.69 -7.55 2.01
N GLY A 31 5.41 -7.25 1.76
CA GLY A 31 4.55 -6.52 2.70
C GLY A 31 4.01 -7.37 3.86
N ASP A 32 4.08 -8.70 3.72
CA ASP A 32 3.78 -9.71 4.74
C ASP A 32 5.05 -10.18 5.49
N PHE A 33 6.23 -9.69 5.08
CA PHE A 33 7.53 -10.01 5.70
C PHE A 33 7.90 -11.52 5.71
N GLU A 34 7.18 -12.36 4.99
CA GLU A 34 7.39 -13.81 4.95
C GLU A 34 8.58 -14.23 4.08
N ALA A 35 9.12 -13.33 3.25
CA ALA A 35 10.34 -13.61 2.48
C ALA A 35 11.59 -13.72 3.37
N GLN A 36 11.51 -13.26 4.62
CA GLN A 36 12.62 -13.27 5.57
C GLN A 36 12.82 -14.66 6.20
N VAL A 37 14.04 -15.20 6.13
CA VAL A 37 14.40 -16.39 6.91
C VAL A 37 14.93 -15.95 8.27
N VAL A 38 14.06 -15.90 9.28
CA VAL A 38 14.47 -15.59 10.66
C VAL A 38 15.17 -16.83 11.27
N PRO A 39 16.43 -16.74 11.72
CA PRO A 39 17.26 -17.92 12.00
C PRO A 39 16.74 -18.90 13.08
N GLN A 40 16.00 -18.45 14.10
CA GLN A 40 15.28 -19.29 15.09
C GLN A 40 14.34 -18.38 15.92
N PRO A 41 13.12 -18.80 16.31
CA PRO A 41 12.28 -18.05 17.23
C PRO A 41 12.69 -18.24 18.71
N PRO A 42 12.71 -17.19 19.56
CA PRO A 42 12.64 -15.78 19.20
C PRO A 42 13.99 -15.32 18.59
N GLY A 43 13.92 -14.65 17.44
CA GLY A 43 15.07 -14.13 16.72
C GLY A 43 14.74 -12.83 16.01
N TYR A 44 15.77 -12.09 15.62
CA TYR A 44 15.69 -10.85 14.88
C TYR A 44 16.69 -10.87 13.72
N ASP A 45 16.34 -10.23 12.61
CA ASP A 45 17.24 -9.98 11.48
C ASP A 45 17.19 -8.50 11.14
N GLU A 46 18.34 -7.84 11.18
CA GLU A 46 18.49 -6.39 11.07
C GLU A 46 18.34 -5.86 9.63
N ASN A 47 18.16 -6.74 8.63
CA ASN A 47 17.96 -6.34 7.24
C ASN A 47 16.65 -6.90 6.70
N VAL A 48 15.58 -6.12 6.75
CA VAL A 48 14.29 -6.54 6.21
C VAL A 48 14.36 -6.61 4.69
N ALA A 49 14.13 -7.78 4.11
CA ALA A 49 14.25 -7.98 2.66
C ALA A 49 13.31 -7.04 1.89
N ASP A 50 13.83 -6.39 0.84
CA ASP A 50 13.11 -5.42 -0.02
C ASP A 50 12.71 -4.09 0.64
N TRP A 51 13.03 -3.89 1.91
CA TRP A 51 12.83 -2.63 2.63
C TRP A 51 14.17 -1.97 2.95
N PHE A 52 14.17 -0.64 3.04
CA PHE A 52 15.34 0.15 3.38
C PHE A 52 15.14 0.92 4.67
N GLN A 53 16.19 1.01 5.47
CA GLN A 53 16.23 1.87 6.65
C GLN A 53 16.88 3.22 6.34
N SER A 54 16.34 4.29 6.91
CA SER A 54 16.85 5.66 6.80
C SER A 54 18.29 5.86 7.31
N GLN A 55 18.73 5.07 8.29
CA GLN A 55 20.04 5.14 8.93
C GLN A 55 20.60 3.74 9.17
N THR A 56 21.92 3.58 9.19
CA THR A 56 22.60 2.29 9.45
C THR A 56 23.11 2.12 10.88
N SER A 57 23.01 3.16 11.71
CA SER A 57 23.49 3.14 13.10
C SER A 57 22.36 3.49 14.06
N SER A 58 22.29 2.80 15.20
CA SER A 58 21.34 3.10 16.29
C SER A 58 19.86 2.95 15.92
N PHE A 59 19.56 2.21 14.86
CA PHE A 59 18.22 1.79 14.48
C PHE A 59 18.13 0.27 14.59
N TYR A 60 17.09 -0.21 15.27
CA TYR A 60 16.76 -1.63 15.30
C TYR A 60 15.50 -1.82 14.49
N GLU A 61 15.65 -2.13 13.21
CA GLU A 61 14.61 -2.78 12.42
C GLU A 61 14.82 -4.28 12.54
N TYR A 62 13.75 -5.05 12.73
CA TYR A 62 13.86 -6.49 12.64
C TYR A 62 12.54 -7.17 12.31
N VAL A 63 12.66 -8.28 11.57
CA VAL A 63 11.55 -9.22 11.47
C VAL A 63 11.46 -10.05 12.73
N TYR A 64 10.29 -10.03 13.38
CA TYR A 64 10.03 -10.79 14.59
C TYR A 64 9.03 -11.92 14.33
N ASN A 65 9.52 -13.15 14.45
CA ASN A 65 8.69 -14.34 14.42
C ASN A 65 8.30 -14.74 15.86
N GLN A 66 6.99 -14.83 16.12
CA GLN A 66 6.48 -15.36 17.39
C GLN A 66 5.44 -16.46 17.18
N PRO A 67 5.83 -17.74 17.38
CA PRO A 67 4.97 -18.89 17.09
C PRO A 67 3.66 -18.94 17.90
N SER A 68 3.58 -18.26 19.03
CA SER A 68 2.41 -18.34 19.94
C SER A 68 1.18 -17.55 19.46
N VAL A 69 1.29 -16.77 18.39
CA VAL A 69 0.22 -15.91 17.86
C VAL A 69 -0.17 -16.31 16.42
N GLY A 70 0.40 -17.41 15.91
CA GLY A 70 0.41 -17.71 14.48
C GLY A 70 1.80 -17.41 13.91
N ASP A 71 2.26 -18.29 13.01
CA ASP A 71 3.55 -18.18 12.33
C ASP A 71 3.51 -17.04 11.31
N ASN A 72 3.62 -15.80 11.78
CA ASN A 72 3.81 -14.65 10.90
C ASN A 72 5.03 -13.84 11.34
N ASN A 73 5.92 -13.65 10.38
CA ASN A 73 6.96 -12.65 10.41
C ASN A 73 6.30 -11.27 10.43
N ARG A 74 6.84 -10.36 11.24
CA ARG A 74 6.32 -8.98 11.29
C ARG A 74 7.47 -8.01 11.34
N LEU A 75 7.30 -6.88 10.68
CA LEU A 75 8.22 -5.77 10.77
C LEU A 75 8.09 -5.13 12.16
N MET A 76 9.17 -5.14 12.93
CA MET A 76 9.32 -4.36 14.14
C MET A 76 10.40 -3.33 13.92
N PHE A 77 10.19 -2.12 14.42
CA PHE A 77 11.23 -1.10 14.36
C PHE A 77 11.17 -0.18 15.56
N GLU A 78 12.35 0.21 16.03
CA GLU A 78 12.52 1.09 17.19
C GLU A 78 12.84 2.51 16.74
N ASN A 79 12.11 3.49 17.28
CA ASN A 79 12.46 4.89 17.11
C ASN A 79 12.89 5.52 18.45
N THR A 80 13.91 6.36 18.41
CA THR A 80 14.42 7.08 19.59
C THR A 80 14.28 8.58 19.39
N ALA A 81 14.10 9.33 20.48
CA ALA A 81 13.93 10.79 20.42
C ALA A 81 15.03 11.51 19.65
N ASP A 82 16.24 10.95 19.71
CA ASP A 82 17.44 11.54 19.15
C ASP A 82 17.70 11.12 17.68
N HIS A 83 16.97 10.11 17.17
CA HIS A 83 17.14 9.57 15.82
C HIS A 83 15.78 9.16 15.23
N PRO A 84 15.03 10.08 14.58
CA PRO A 84 13.76 9.74 13.92
C PRO A 84 14.03 8.80 12.74
N ASN A 85 14.01 7.51 13.03
CA ASN A 85 14.28 6.48 12.06
C ASN A 85 12.98 5.96 11.46
N TYR A 86 13.07 5.62 10.18
CA TYR A 86 11.97 5.07 9.40
C TYR A 86 12.47 4.01 8.45
N VAL A 87 11.54 3.17 8.02
CA VAL A 87 11.72 2.21 6.94
C VAL A 87 10.96 2.67 5.72
N TYR A 88 11.46 2.33 4.54
CA TYR A 88 10.85 2.78 3.30
C TYR A 88 11.09 1.82 2.14
N GLN A 89 10.23 1.91 1.13
CA GLN A 89 10.31 1.11 -0.09
C GLN A 89 9.76 1.91 -1.28
N SER A 90 10.31 1.69 -2.48
CA SER A 90 9.70 2.16 -3.72
C SER A 90 8.49 1.30 -4.03
N MET A 91 7.34 1.93 -4.25
CA MET A 91 6.16 1.24 -4.75
C MET A 91 6.18 1.09 -6.27
N GLY A 92 7.18 1.65 -6.95
CA GLY A 92 7.25 1.74 -8.41
C GLY A 92 6.66 3.05 -8.94
N THR A 93 6.23 3.05 -10.20
CA THR A 93 5.73 4.25 -10.89
C THR A 93 4.23 4.21 -11.08
N VAL A 94 3.55 5.35 -10.91
CA VAL A 94 2.12 5.44 -11.21
C VAL A 94 1.86 5.27 -12.71
N THR A 95 0.85 4.48 -13.05
CA THR A 95 0.29 4.38 -14.39
C THR A 95 -0.74 5.48 -14.62
N ALA A 96 -1.08 5.76 -15.87
CA ALA A 96 -2.16 6.71 -16.19
C ALA A 96 -3.52 6.30 -15.60
N GLY A 97 -3.78 5.00 -15.46
CA GLY A 97 -5.01 4.47 -14.86
C GLY A 97 -5.09 4.69 -13.35
N GLU A 98 -3.96 4.59 -12.65
CA GLU A 98 -3.88 4.85 -11.20
C GLU A 98 -4.05 6.34 -10.91
N VAL A 99 -3.36 7.21 -11.66
CA VAL A 99 -3.56 8.67 -11.57
C VAL A 99 -5.02 9.04 -11.83
N ALA A 100 -5.66 8.45 -12.85
CA ALA A 100 -7.07 8.70 -13.16
C ALA A 100 -8.04 8.16 -12.09
N SER A 101 -7.60 7.20 -11.27
CA SER A 101 -8.38 6.75 -10.12
C SER A 101 -8.30 7.75 -8.98
N GLY A 102 -7.21 8.51 -8.89
CA GLY A 102 -7.11 9.72 -8.08
C GLY A 102 -6.60 9.50 -6.66
N SER A 103 -6.73 8.30 -6.08
CA SER A 103 -6.20 8.06 -4.73
C SER A 103 -5.76 6.63 -4.43
N ILE A 104 -4.87 6.49 -3.44
CA ILE A 104 -4.36 5.22 -2.90
C ILE A 104 -4.73 5.10 -1.43
N GLN A 105 -5.16 3.93 -0.98
CA GLN A 105 -5.40 3.63 0.44
C GLN A 105 -4.60 2.40 0.85
N PHE A 106 -3.97 2.46 2.03
CA PHE A 106 -3.22 1.35 2.58
C PHE A 106 -4.02 0.59 3.63
N PHE A 107 -3.69 -0.69 3.72
CA PHE A 107 -4.17 -1.64 4.70
C PHE A 107 -2.94 -2.31 5.32
N ALA A 108 -2.97 -2.52 6.63
CA ALA A 108 -1.94 -3.26 7.34
C ALA A 108 -2.56 -3.85 8.60
N ASP A 109 -1.89 -4.81 9.20
CA ASP A 109 -2.17 -5.23 10.56
C ASP A 109 -1.10 -4.67 11.47
N ALA A 110 -1.51 -4.15 12.63
CA ALA A 110 -0.58 -3.74 13.64
C ALA A 110 -0.84 -4.46 14.96
N ILE A 111 0.27 -4.78 15.62
CA ILE A 111 0.28 -5.68 16.76
C ILE A 111 1.06 -5.04 17.88
N LYS A 112 0.39 -4.91 19.03
CA LYS A 112 1.01 -4.41 20.25
C LYS A 112 1.65 -5.54 21.04
N ARG A 113 2.90 -5.34 21.47
CA ARG A 113 3.56 -6.18 22.48
C ARG A 113 3.01 -5.85 23.86
N SER A 114 2.53 -6.84 24.61
CA SER A 114 1.85 -6.64 25.88
C SER A 114 2.73 -6.07 27.01
N ASP A 115 4.05 -6.14 26.88
CA ASP A 115 5.03 -5.67 27.85
C ASP A 115 5.48 -4.21 27.63
N ARG A 116 4.99 -3.53 26.58
CA ARG A 116 5.41 -2.17 26.23
C ARG A 116 4.23 -1.30 25.81
N ASP A 117 4.38 0.01 26.01
CA ASP A 117 3.45 0.97 25.42
C ASP A 117 3.55 0.96 23.90
N PHE A 118 2.48 1.39 23.22
CA PHE A 118 2.40 1.46 21.77
C PHE A 118 2.39 2.94 21.37
N GLY A 119 3.35 3.36 20.54
CA GLY A 119 3.42 4.70 19.98
C GLY A 119 2.46 4.78 18.80
N ALA A 120 2.25 5.95 18.20
CA ALA A 120 1.51 5.98 16.94
C ALA A 120 2.25 5.15 15.84
N ILE A 121 1.68 5.03 14.65
CA ILE A 121 2.43 4.64 13.44
C ILE A 121 2.10 5.69 12.40
N GLU A 122 3.09 6.18 11.67
CA GLU A 122 2.89 7.13 10.59
C GLU A 122 3.22 6.46 9.27
N PHE A 123 2.24 6.47 8.38
CA PHE A 123 2.38 6.13 6.97
C PHE A 123 2.53 7.45 6.22
N GLU A 124 3.66 7.65 5.54
CA GLU A 124 3.86 8.81 4.68
C GLU A 124 4.12 8.35 3.26
N LEU A 125 3.49 9.02 2.30
CA LEU A 125 3.65 8.73 0.89
C LEU A 125 4.40 9.88 0.22
N PHE A 126 5.42 9.57 -0.56
CA PHE A 126 6.20 10.54 -1.30
C PHE A 126 6.13 10.28 -2.80
N SER A 127 6.36 11.32 -3.59
CA SER A 127 6.50 11.24 -5.04
C SER A 127 7.79 11.89 -5.54
N GLY A 128 8.32 11.35 -6.63
CA GLY A 128 9.52 11.87 -7.29
C GLY A 128 10.61 10.80 -7.43
N THR A 129 11.68 11.15 -8.13
CA THR A 129 12.81 10.26 -8.37
C THR A 129 13.77 10.29 -7.20
N PHE A 130 14.04 9.13 -6.60
CA PHE A 130 15.08 8.98 -5.59
C PHE A 130 16.30 8.26 -6.18
N ALA A 131 17.43 8.98 -6.28
CA ALA A 131 18.57 8.50 -7.07
C ALA A 131 19.35 7.34 -6.42
N THR A 132 19.29 7.20 -5.10
CA THR A 132 20.15 6.27 -4.34
C THR A 132 19.38 5.57 -3.22
N PRO A 133 18.39 4.72 -3.54
CA PRO A 133 17.75 3.90 -2.52
C PRO A 133 18.76 2.94 -1.87
N GLY A 134 18.64 2.78 -0.56
CA GLY A 134 19.52 1.90 0.20
C GLY A 134 19.54 2.21 1.69
N ASN A 135 19.94 1.21 2.48
CA ASN A 135 20.13 1.36 3.92
C ASN A 135 21.10 2.50 4.23
N GLY A 136 20.66 3.43 5.08
CA GLY A 136 21.45 4.61 5.46
C GLY A 136 21.28 5.83 4.55
N ASN A 137 20.45 5.73 3.51
CA ASN A 137 20.15 6.86 2.63
C ASN A 137 18.75 7.39 2.97
N PRO A 138 18.61 8.55 3.63
CA PRO A 138 17.30 9.12 3.91
C PRO A 138 16.60 9.55 2.61
N LEU A 139 15.29 9.29 2.54
CA LEU A 139 14.40 9.84 1.51
C LEU A 139 14.51 11.38 1.48
N THR A 140 15.18 11.91 0.47
CA THR A 140 15.43 13.35 0.30
C THR A 140 15.12 13.78 -1.13
N GLY A 141 14.69 15.03 -1.31
CA GLY A 141 14.36 15.57 -2.63
C GLY A 141 13.02 15.10 -3.22
N LEU A 142 12.19 14.41 -2.43
CA LEU A 142 10.86 13.97 -2.82
C LEU A 142 9.78 14.95 -2.33
N SER A 143 8.60 14.91 -2.96
CA SER A 143 7.42 15.68 -2.55
C SER A 143 6.48 14.80 -1.74
N SER A 144 6.16 15.20 -0.50
CA SER A 144 5.16 14.49 0.32
C SER A 144 3.77 14.63 -0.29
N LEU A 145 3.06 13.52 -0.40
CA LEU A 145 1.66 13.41 -0.82
C LEU A 145 0.69 13.40 0.38
N GLY A 146 1.23 13.26 1.59
CA GLY A 146 0.49 13.29 2.83
C GLY A 146 0.98 12.26 3.83
N THR A 147 0.50 12.41 5.05
CA THR A 147 0.80 11.54 6.18
C THR A 147 -0.51 11.04 6.80
N TYR A 148 -0.54 9.77 7.20
CA TYR A 148 -1.59 9.19 7.99
C TYR A 148 -1.01 8.64 9.29
N THR A 149 -1.47 9.18 10.42
CA THR A 149 -1.06 8.74 11.76
C THR A 149 -2.10 7.80 12.34
N VAL A 150 -1.71 6.56 12.60
CA VAL A 150 -2.45 5.61 13.45
C VAL A 150 -2.18 5.96 14.91
N PRO A 151 -3.17 6.41 15.68
CA PRO A 151 -2.95 6.78 17.07
C PRO A 151 -2.53 5.60 17.95
N ALA A 152 -1.72 5.88 18.97
CA ALA A 152 -1.30 4.92 20.01
C ALA A 152 -2.48 4.17 20.69
N ASN A 153 -3.63 4.84 20.84
CA ASN A 153 -4.80 4.30 21.52
C ASN A 153 -5.72 3.45 20.62
N THR A 154 -5.36 3.26 19.35
CA THR A 154 -6.08 2.34 18.44
C THR A 154 -5.91 0.87 18.86
N PHE A 155 -4.88 0.57 19.65
CA PHE A 155 -4.51 -0.79 20.02
C PHE A 155 -4.99 -1.12 21.43
N THR A 156 -5.87 -2.10 21.54
CA THR A 156 -6.35 -2.59 22.83
C THR A 156 -5.25 -3.36 23.56
N THR A 157 -5.08 -3.10 24.86
CA THR A 157 -4.14 -3.79 25.76
C THR A 157 -4.66 -5.17 26.18
N ASP A 158 -5.07 -6.00 25.23
CA ASP A 158 -5.43 -7.38 25.57
C ASP A 158 -4.15 -8.09 26.05
N PRO A 159 -4.16 -8.89 27.15
CA PRO A 159 -3.07 -9.81 27.47
C PRO A 159 -2.85 -10.81 26.33
N GLY A 160 -2.02 -10.42 25.38
CA GLY A 160 -1.79 -11.14 24.14
C GLY A 160 -1.40 -10.17 23.03
N PHE A 161 -0.99 -10.71 21.89
CA PHE A 161 -0.76 -9.92 20.69
C PHE A 161 -2.12 -9.75 20.02
N ALA A 162 -2.76 -8.60 20.25
CA ALA A 162 -4.00 -8.26 19.55
C ALA A 162 -3.64 -7.63 18.19
N GLU A 163 -4.03 -8.28 17.11
CA GLU A 163 -4.01 -7.72 15.76
C GLU A 163 -5.14 -6.68 15.65
N ALA A 164 -4.78 -5.47 15.23
CA ALA A 164 -5.74 -4.44 14.89
C ALA A 164 -5.55 -4.05 13.42
N PRO A 165 -6.61 -4.14 12.59
CA PRO A 165 -6.53 -3.71 11.21
C PRO A 165 -6.34 -2.19 11.15
N ILE A 166 -5.36 -1.77 10.38
CA ILE A 166 -5.12 -0.39 9.98
C ILE A 166 -5.74 -0.19 8.61
N ILE A 167 -6.54 0.86 8.48
CA ILE A 167 -7.05 1.35 7.21
C ILE A 167 -6.72 2.84 7.15
N THR A 168 -5.84 3.24 6.23
CA THR A 168 -5.43 4.65 6.15
C THR A 168 -6.53 5.51 5.54
N SER A 169 -6.41 6.83 5.67
CA SER A 169 -7.07 7.73 4.72
C SER A 169 -6.50 7.52 3.32
N ALA A 170 -7.28 7.90 2.30
CA ALA A 170 -6.80 7.87 0.93
C ALA A 170 -5.80 9.02 0.69
N PHE A 171 -4.66 8.71 0.09
CA PHE A 171 -3.65 9.65 -0.38
C PHE A 171 -3.99 10.07 -1.80
N ASP A 172 -4.06 11.38 -2.04
CA ASP A 172 -4.36 11.92 -3.38
C ASP A 172 -3.14 11.79 -4.30
N ILE A 173 -3.33 11.14 -5.44
CA ILE A 173 -2.33 10.99 -6.50
C ILE A 173 -2.80 11.57 -7.85
N SER A 174 -3.97 12.23 -7.87
CA SER A 174 -4.60 12.75 -9.09
C SER A 174 -3.77 13.79 -9.83
N SER A 175 -2.87 14.49 -9.11
CA SER A 175 -1.99 15.50 -9.66
C SER A 175 -0.68 14.96 -10.26
N LEU A 176 -0.40 13.67 -10.05
CA LEU A 176 0.83 13.05 -10.54
C LEU A 176 0.79 12.80 -12.05
N SER A 177 1.95 12.81 -12.68
CA SER A 177 2.08 12.35 -14.06
C SER A 177 2.36 10.85 -14.10
N ALA A 178 1.81 10.14 -15.09
CA ALA A 178 2.16 8.75 -15.32
C ALA A 178 3.68 8.59 -15.47
N GLY A 179 4.26 7.58 -14.84
CA GLY A 179 5.71 7.37 -14.73
C GLY A 179 6.36 8.03 -13.51
N THR A 180 5.61 8.80 -12.71
CA THR A 180 6.14 9.35 -11.44
C THR A 180 6.33 8.22 -10.43
N GLU A 181 7.52 8.13 -9.85
CA GLU A 181 7.81 7.14 -8.81
C GLU A 181 7.16 7.54 -7.48
N VAL A 182 6.68 6.54 -6.73
CA VAL A 182 6.02 6.69 -5.43
C VAL A 182 6.77 5.87 -4.38
N TRP A 183 6.95 6.45 -3.20
CA TRP A 183 7.69 5.86 -2.09
C TRP A 183 6.83 5.82 -0.84
N LEU A 184 6.76 4.66 -0.18
CA LEU A 184 6.12 4.50 1.12
C LEU A 184 7.18 4.62 2.22
N GLN A 185 6.87 5.39 3.25
CA GLN A 185 7.65 5.50 4.48
C GLN A 185 6.78 5.10 5.68
N LEU A 186 7.36 4.30 6.58
CA LEU A 186 6.75 3.92 7.85
C LEU A 186 7.61 4.46 9.00
N THR A 187 6.98 5.23 9.88
CA THR A 187 7.64 5.83 11.05
C THR A 187 6.89 5.46 12.32
N ALA A 188 7.59 5.03 13.37
CA ALA A 188 7.02 4.87 14.70
C ALA A 188 7.36 6.15 15.47
N PRO A 189 6.41 6.98 15.93
CA PRO A 189 6.69 8.22 16.60
C PRO A 189 7.16 7.95 18.03
N ILE A 190 7.94 8.91 18.50
CA ILE A 190 8.59 8.86 19.80
C ILE A 190 7.67 9.48 20.84
N ALA A 191 6.97 8.66 21.61
CA ALA A 191 6.46 9.12 22.90
C ALA A 191 6.62 8.00 23.95
N GLY A 192 7.57 8.17 24.87
CA GLY A 192 7.62 7.41 26.13
C GLY A 192 8.69 6.32 26.27
N GLY A 193 9.35 5.89 25.20
CA GLY A 193 10.54 5.01 25.25
C GLY A 193 10.31 3.56 24.83
N GLY A 194 11.23 3.04 24.00
CA GLY A 194 11.40 1.61 23.69
C GLY A 194 10.21 0.92 23.01
N VAL A 195 9.47 1.61 22.15
CA VAL A 195 8.23 1.11 21.58
C VAL A 195 8.46 0.47 20.22
N ASN A 196 8.04 -0.79 20.06
CA ASN A 196 8.25 -1.57 18.84
C ASN A 196 6.87 -2.03 18.36
N PRO A 197 6.15 -1.23 17.57
CA PRO A 197 4.96 -1.72 16.91
C PRO A 197 5.36 -2.87 15.97
N GLY A 198 4.64 -3.98 16.02
CA GLY A 198 4.70 -4.98 14.95
C GLY A 198 3.76 -4.55 13.83
N ILE A 199 4.23 -4.48 12.60
CA ILE A 199 3.41 -4.24 11.40
C ILE A 199 3.53 -5.47 10.50
N ASP A 200 2.40 -5.88 9.93
CA ASP A 200 2.29 -7.01 9.01
C ASP A 200 1.24 -6.70 7.91
N ASN A 201 1.18 -7.52 6.87
CA ASN A 201 0.17 -7.54 5.80
C ASN A 201 -0.04 -6.18 5.12
N ILE A 202 1.05 -5.46 4.88
CA ILE A 202 0.98 -4.16 4.23
C ILE A 202 0.59 -4.34 2.77
N SER A 203 -0.57 -3.78 2.42
CA SER A 203 -1.12 -3.79 1.08
C SER A 203 -1.76 -2.44 0.77
N PHE A 204 -2.12 -2.22 -0.49
CA PHE A 204 -2.86 -1.03 -0.89
C PHE A 204 -3.90 -1.33 -1.95
N SER A 205 -4.84 -0.40 -2.08
CA SER A 205 -5.81 -0.37 -3.16
C SER A 205 -5.86 1.01 -3.77
N VAL A 206 -6.07 1.03 -5.08
CA VAL A 206 -6.32 2.25 -5.84
C VAL A 206 -7.82 2.49 -5.80
N ILE A 207 -8.24 3.64 -5.28
CA ILE A 207 -9.65 3.99 -5.13
C ILE A 207 -10.05 4.88 -6.31
N PRO A 208 -10.92 4.43 -7.21
CA PRO A 208 -11.43 5.25 -8.30
C PRO A 208 -12.18 6.47 -7.79
N GLU A 209 -12.06 7.58 -8.53
CA GLU A 209 -12.84 8.77 -8.25
C GLU A 209 -14.35 8.46 -8.29
N PRO A 210 -15.17 9.14 -7.46
CA PRO A 210 -16.62 9.00 -7.49
C PRO A 210 -17.23 9.20 -8.89
N SER A 211 -16.60 10.05 -9.71
CA SER A 211 -16.95 10.31 -11.11
C SER A 211 -16.89 9.06 -11.98
N THR A 212 -15.91 8.18 -11.75
CA THR A 212 -15.72 6.91 -12.47
C THR A 212 -16.88 5.95 -12.21
N TYR A 213 -17.30 5.83 -10.95
CA TYR A 213 -18.48 5.03 -10.59
C TYR A 213 -19.77 5.61 -11.17
N ALA A 214 -19.93 6.93 -11.15
CA ALA A 214 -21.08 7.60 -11.77
C ALA A 214 -21.13 7.37 -13.28
N PHE A 215 -19.99 7.41 -13.97
CA PHE A 215 -19.89 7.13 -15.40
C PHE A 215 -20.22 5.67 -15.72
N LEU A 216 -19.65 4.71 -15.00
CA LEU A 216 -19.94 3.29 -15.17
C LEU A 216 -21.43 2.99 -14.90
N GLY A 217 -21.99 3.56 -13.83
CA GLY A 217 -23.41 3.47 -13.54
C GLY A 217 -24.29 4.06 -14.65
N GLY A 218 -23.89 5.21 -15.21
CA GLY A 218 -24.55 5.85 -16.35
C GLY A 218 -24.52 4.99 -17.62
N LEU A 219 -23.38 4.37 -17.94
CA LEU A 219 -23.26 3.45 -19.07
C LEU A 219 -24.14 2.23 -18.91
N LEU A 220 -24.20 1.65 -17.71
CA LEU A 220 -25.07 0.50 -17.41
C LEU A 220 -26.55 0.89 -17.51
N ALA A 221 -26.94 2.04 -16.98
CA ALA A 221 -28.31 2.55 -17.11
C ALA A 221 -28.70 2.76 -18.58
N PHE A 222 -27.80 3.34 -19.38
CA PHE A 222 -28.02 3.55 -20.80
C PHE A 222 -28.13 2.22 -21.58
N ALA A 223 -27.27 1.24 -21.28
CA ALA A 223 -27.33 -0.10 -21.85
C ALA A 223 -28.67 -0.79 -21.54
N LEU A 224 -29.16 -0.68 -20.30
CA LEU A 224 -30.47 -1.21 -19.90
C LEU A 224 -31.62 -0.56 -20.68
N VAL A 225 -31.59 0.76 -20.86
CA VAL A 225 -32.59 1.49 -21.67
C VAL A 225 -32.56 1.01 -23.12
N MET A 226 -31.37 0.82 -23.71
CA MET A 226 -31.23 0.30 -25.07
C MET A 226 -31.78 -1.11 -25.24
N ILE A 227 -31.54 -2.01 -24.27
CA ILE A 227 -32.09 -3.38 -24.30
C ILE A 227 -33.62 -3.34 -24.21
N ARG A 228 -34.19 -2.50 -23.34
CA ARG A 228 -35.64 -2.37 -23.20
C ARG A 228 -36.30 -1.83 -24.47
N ARG A 229 -35.67 -0.89 -25.18
CA ARG A 229 -36.19 -0.32 -26.43
C ARG A 229 -36.19 -1.29 -27.62
N ARG A 230 -35.48 -2.42 -27.53
CA ARG A 230 -35.40 -3.44 -28.58
C ARG A 230 -36.39 -4.59 -28.40
N LYS A 231 -37.15 -4.61 -27.29
CA LYS A 231 -38.27 -5.54 -27.06
C LYS A 231 -39.58 -4.83 -27.34
#